data_AF-A0A8S4R6N0-F1
#
_entry.id   AF-A0A8S4R6N0-F1
#
_cell.length_a   1.000
_cell.length_b   1.000
_cell.length_c   1.000
_cell.angle_alpha   90.00
_cell.angle_beta   90.00
_cell.angle_gamma   90.00
#
_symmetry.space_group_name_H-M   'P 1'
#
loop_
_entity.id
_entity.type
_entity.pdbx_description
1 polymer ?
#
loop_
_entity_poly.entity_id
_entity_poly.type
_entity_poly.pdbx_seq_one_letter_code
_entity_poly.pdbx_strand_id
1 'polypeptide(L)'
;YPEVALHFVKDARTRLSLALQCGNIEVALEAAKSLDEPDAWDKLAQAALSTGNHQIVEMCYQRTKNFEKLSFLYLITGNLEKLGKMMKIAEIRKDVSSQFQGAMLLGDVCERIRLLKNAGQLSLAYLTAINHNQLDEAEPLKAALEAANLPIPKSNPDGCFLRPPLPLLRAQPNWPLLAVSK
;
A
#
# COMPACT_ATOMS: atom_id res chain seq x y z
N TYR A 1 11.59 -16.27 32.81
CA TYR A 1 10.58 -15.30 33.30
C TYR A 1 10.86 -13.90 32.73
N PRO A 2 10.62 -13.67 31.43
CA PRO A 2 10.87 -12.37 30.80
C PRO A 2 9.79 -11.31 31.16
N GLU A 3 8.58 -11.71 31.59
CA GLU A 3 7.54 -10.78 32.06
C GLU A 3 7.98 -10.00 33.31
N VAL A 4 8.64 -10.65 34.27
CA VAL A 4 9.13 -10.00 35.50
C VAL A 4 10.32 -9.09 35.19
N ALA A 5 11.22 -9.51 34.29
CA ALA A 5 12.38 -8.73 33.87
C ALA A 5 11.99 -7.39 33.22
N LEU A 6 10.86 -7.35 32.51
CA LEU A 6 10.35 -6.15 31.84
C LEU A 6 10.18 -4.95 32.77
N HIS A 7 9.82 -5.19 34.04
CA HIS A 7 9.60 -4.15 35.04
C HIS A 7 10.89 -3.57 35.63
N PHE A 8 11.99 -4.31 35.56
CA PHE A 8 13.27 -3.90 36.16
C PHE A 8 14.27 -3.34 35.16
N VAL A 9 14.02 -3.48 33.86
CA VAL A 9 14.93 -2.98 32.81
C VAL A 9 14.72 -1.49 32.55
N LYS A 10 15.79 -0.72 32.76
CA LYS A 10 15.84 0.74 32.53
C LYS A 10 16.26 1.12 31.09
N ASP A 11 17.02 0.25 30.42
CA ASP A 11 17.47 0.51 29.05
C ASP A 11 16.35 0.25 28.04
N ALA A 12 16.04 1.24 27.20
CA ALA A 12 14.92 1.18 26.28
C ALA A 12 15.11 0.12 25.17
N ARG A 13 16.35 -0.11 24.71
CA ARG A 13 16.64 -1.14 23.69
C ARG A 13 16.43 -2.55 24.23
N THR A 14 16.95 -2.80 25.43
CA THR A 14 16.76 -4.09 26.12
C THR A 14 15.28 -4.30 26.46
N ARG A 15 14.57 -3.26 26.90
CA ARG A 15 13.12 -3.32 27.17
C ARG A 15 12.32 -3.66 25.92
N LEU A 16 12.64 -3.05 24.78
CA LEU A 16 12.01 -3.37 23.50
C LEU A 16 12.23 -4.84 23.13
N SER A 17 13.47 -5.33 23.18
CA SER A 17 13.78 -6.71 22.83
C SER A 17 13.02 -7.71 23.71
N LEU A 18 12.95 -7.46 25.02
CA LEU A 18 12.20 -8.31 25.95
C LEU A 18 10.69 -8.24 25.71
N ALA A 19 10.14 -7.05 25.44
CA ALA A 19 8.72 -6.87 25.14
C ALA A 19 8.31 -7.65 23.88
N LEU A 20 9.13 -7.60 22.84
CA LEU A 20 8.93 -8.36 21.60
C LEU A 20 8.99 -9.87 21.84
N GLN A 21 9.94 -10.35 22.65
CA GLN A 21 10.03 -11.77 23.03
C GLN A 21 8.83 -12.26 23.85
N CYS A 22 8.27 -11.40 24.70
CA CYS A 22 7.06 -11.69 25.46
C CYS A 22 5.77 -11.61 24.62
N GLY A 23 5.84 -11.10 23.38
CA GLY A 23 4.64 -10.80 22.58
C GLY A 23 3.80 -9.65 23.13
N ASN A 24 4.33 -8.84 24.06
CA ASN A 24 3.63 -7.69 24.62
C ASN A 24 3.85 -6.47 23.72
N ILE A 25 2.96 -6.33 22.72
CA ILE A 25 3.06 -5.30 21.69
C ILE A 25 2.86 -3.88 22.27
N GLU A 26 2.05 -3.73 23.32
CA GLU A 26 1.80 -2.42 23.94
C GLU A 26 3.06 -1.86 24.61
N VAL A 27 3.77 -2.67 25.40
CA VAL A 27 5.02 -2.22 26.02
C VAL A 27 6.12 -2.06 24.97
N ALA A 28 6.13 -2.90 23.92
CA ALA A 28 7.05 -2.75 22.80
C ALA A 28 6.80 -1.42 22.05
N LEU A 29 5.54 -1.01 21.89
CA LEU A 29 5.15 0.27 21.30
C LEU A 29 5.66 1.45 22.11
N GLU A 30 5.52 1.43 23.43
CA GLU A 30 6.03 2.48 24.31
C GLU A 30 7.56 2.59 24.24
N ALA A 31 8.26 1.45 24.25
CA ALA A 31 9.71 1.41 24.12
C ALA A 31 10.20 1.87 22.74
N ALA A 32 9.50 1.51 21.66
CA ALA A 32 9.83 1.98 20.32
C ALA A 32 9.62 3.50 20.18
N LYS A 33 8.56 4.05 20.79
CA LYS A 33 8.31 5.50 20.83
C LYS A 33 9.40 6.28 21.57
N SER A 34 9.96 5.71 22.63
CA SER A 34 11.02 6.37 23.40
C SER A 34 12.39 6.28 22.72
N LEU A 35 12.65 5.22 21.95
CA LEU A 35 13.87 5.07 21.14
C LEU A 35 13.85 5.93 19.88
N ASP A 36 12.70 5.97 19.19
CA ASP A 36 12.49 6.62 17.89
C ASP A 36 13.53 6.28 16.80
N GLU A 37 14.02 5.04 16.82
CA GLU A 37 14.96 4.51 15.83
C GLU A 37 14.21 3.73 14.72
N PRO A 38 14.60 3.85 13.44
CA PRO A 38 13.93 3.14 12.34
C PRO A 38 13.97 1.62 12.54
N ASP A 39 15.09 1.07 13.01
CA ASP A 39 15.24 -0.36 13.28
C ASP A 39 14.30 -0.86 14.37
N ALA A 40 14.00 -0.02 15.38
CA ALA A 40 13.06 -0.35 16.45
C ALA A 40 11.63 -0.43 15.90
N TRP A 41 11.25 0.52 15.04
CA TRP A 41 9.96 0.54 14.37
C TRP A 41 9.77 -0.66 13.43
N ASP A 42 10.80 -1.06 12.69
CA ASP A 42 10.76 -2.22 11.80
C ASP A 42 10.60 -3.53 12.58
N LYS A 43 11.33 -3.70 13.69
CA LYS A 43 11.18 -4.87 14.57
C LYS A 43 9.78 -4.94 15.20
N LEU A 44 9.25 -3.80 15.65
CA LEU A 44 7.89 -3.72 16.17
C LEU A 44 6.86 -4.07 15.09
N ALA A 45 7.02 -3.56 13.87
CA ALA A 45 6.12 -3.85 12.75
C ALA A 45 6.09 -5.35 12.44
N GLN A 46 7.23 -6.04 12.43
CA GLN A 46 7.29 -7.49 12.20
C GLN A 46 6.56 -8.28 13.30
N ALA A 47 6.78 -7.93 14.56
CA ALA A 47 6.09 -8.59 15.68
C ALA A 47 4.58 -8.30 15.67
N ALA A 48 4.17 -7.07 15.38
CA ALA A 48 2.77 -6.68 15.26
C ALA A 48 2.10 -7.39 14.07
N LEU A 49 2.81 -7.58 12.95
CA LEU A 49 2.30 -8.35 11.80
C LEU A 49 2.08 -9.82 12.18
N SER A 50 3.01 -10.43 12.92
CA SER A 50 2.90 -11.84 13.35
C SER A 50 1.72 -12.10 14.30
N THR A 51 1.28 -11.08 15.03
CA THR A 51 0.12 -11.14 15.94
C THR A 51 -1.17 -10.68 15.27
N GLY A 52 -1.11 -10.17 14.04
CA GLY A 52 -2.27 -9.65 13.32
C GLY A 52 -2.74 -8.26 13.79
N ASN A 53 -1.90 -7.54 14.53
CA ASN A 53 -2.14 -6.16 14.98
C ASN A 53 -1.79 -5.15 13.88
N HIS A 54 -2.56 -5.15 12.79
CA HIS A 54 -2.26 -4.32 11.62
C HIS A 54 -2.35 -2.81 11.87
N GLN A 55 -3.12 -2.35 12.86
CA GLN A 55 -3.16 -0.92 13.21
C GLN A 55 -1.80 -0.40 13.72
N ILE A 56 -1.09 -1.22 14.49
CA ILE A 56 0.25 -0.88 14.98
C ILE A 56 1.26 -0.95 13.83
N VAL A 57 1.11 -1.93 12.93
CA VAL A 57 1.90 -2.02 11.69
C VAL A 57 1.72 -0.77 10.82
N GLU A 58 0.48 -0.31 10.64
CA GLU A 58 0.16 0.92 9.90
C GLU A 58 0.91 2.12 10.50
N MET A 59 0.86 2.28 11.81
CA MET A 59 1.55 3.36 12.52
C MET A 59 3.08 3.28 12.34
N CYS A 60 3.66 2.09 12.42
CA CYS A 60 5.09 1.88 12.21
C CYS A 60 5.52 2.23 10.78
N TYR A 61 4.74 1.82 9.76
CA TYR A 61 5.02 2.14 8.36
C TYR A 61 4.84 3.63 8.03
N GLN A 62 3.89 4.31 8.66
CA GLN A 62 3.76 5.77 8.54
C GLN A 62 4.99 6.49 9.13
N ARG A 63 5.48 6.04 10.30
CA ARG A 63 6.67 6.62 10.96
C ARG A 63 7.95 6.41 10.16
N THR A 64 8.15 5.20 9.64
CA THR A 64 9.31 4.84 8.79
C THR A 64 9.17 5.35 7.35
N LYS A 65 8.03 5.96 6.99
CA LYS A 65 7.71 6.43 5.63
C LYS A 65 7.78 5.32 4.58
N ASN A 66 7.43 4.09 4.96
CA ASN A 66 7.42 2.95 4.05
C ASN A 66 6.06 2.83 3.33
N PHE A 67 5.88 3.62 2.27
CA PHE A 67 4.60 3.75 1.57
C PHE A 67 4.20 2.51 0.75
N GLU A 68 5.17 1.75 0.25
CA GLU A 68 4.89 0.51 -0.50
C GLU A 68 4.26 -0.55 0.40
N LYS A 69 4.88 -0.80 1.56
CA LYS A 69 4.33 -1.72 2.57
C LYS A 69 2.97 -1.24 3.09
N LEU A 70 2.78 0.08 3.19
CA LEU A 70 1.51 0.67 3.61
C LEU A 70 0.40 0.48 2.56
N SER A 71 0.69 0.67 1.28
CA SER A 71 -0.26 0.38 0.18
C SER A 71 -0.65 -1.09 0.15
N PHE A 72 0.32 -2.00 0.35
CA PHE A 72 0.05 -3.42 0.46
C PHE A 72 -0.84 -3.76 1.66
N LEU A 73 -0.59 -3.13 2.82
CA LEU A 73 -1.42 -3.29 4.02
C LEU A 73 -2.88 -2.88 3.77
N TYR A 74 -3.11 -1.77 3.06
CA TYR A 74 -4.46 -1.32 2.73
C TYR A 74 -5.16 -2.21 1.70
N LEU A 75 -4.40 -2.82 0.80
CA LEU A 75 -4.94 -3.81 -0.13
C LEU A 75 -5.47 -5.04 0.62
N ILE A 76 -4.65 -5.63 1.50
CA ILE A 76 -5.03 -6.85 2.23
C ILE A 76 -6.12 -6.60 3.28
N THR A 77 -6.17 -5.41 3.88
CA THR A 77 -7.23 -5.02 4.83
C THR A 77 -8.50 -4.51 4.14
N GLY A 78 -8.47 -4.34 2.82
CA GLY A 78 -9.60 -3.86 2.02
C GLY A 78 -9.94 -2.38 2.25
N ASN A 79 -8.99 -1.57 2.73
CA ASN A 79 -9.21 -0.14 2.98
C ASN A 79 -8.96 0.70 1.72
N LEU A 80 -9.97 0.77 0.85
CA LEU A 80 -9.90 1.50 -0.42
C LEU A 80 -9.73 3.02 -0.23
N GLU A 81 -10.28 3.60 0.84
CA GLU A 81 -10.16 5.04 1.11
C GLU A 81 -8.71 5.44 1.41
N LYS A 82 -8.05 4.67 2.29
CA LYS A 82 -6.63 4.90 2.62
C LYS A 82 -5.74 4.58 1.42
N LEU A 83 -6.06 3.58 0.61
CA LEU A 83 -5.35 3.29 -0.64
C LEU A 83 -5.47 4.46 -1.64
N GLY A 84 -6.65 5.08 -1.78
CA GLY A 84 -6.83 6.29 -2.59
C GLY A 84 -6.01 7.48 -2.09
N LYS A 85 -5.86 7.62 -0.77
CA LYS A 85 -4.94 8.63 -0.19
C LYS A 85 -3.49 8.33 -0.52
N MET A 86 -3.07 7.06 -0.51
CA MET A 86 -1.70 6.67 -0.88
C MET A 86 -1.38 7.02 -2.34
N MET A 87 -2.33 6.83 -3.26
CA MET A 87 -2.17 7.22 -4.66
C MET A 87 -1.90 8.74 -4.80
N LYS A 88 -2.64 9.58 -4.06
CA LYS A 88 -2.40 11.04 -4.03
C LYS A 88 -1.05 11.41 -3.43
N ILE A 89 -0.59 10.68 -2.40
CA ILE A 89 0.75 10.89 -1.83
C ILE A 89 1.84 10.53 -2.85
N ALA A 90 1.65 9.45 -3.62
CA ALA A 90 2.56 9.07 -4.70
C ALA A 90 2.64 10.15 -5.79
N GLU A 91 1.50 10.75 -6.16
CA GLU A 91 1.43 11.89 -7.09
C GLU A 91 2.26 13.08 -6.58
N ILE A 92 2.08 13.48 -5.31
CA ILE A 92 2.84 14.60 -4.71
C ILE A 92 4.34 14.30 -4.68
N ARG A 93 4.71 13.05 -4.43
CA ARG A 93 6.11 12.59 -4.42
C ARG A 93 6.71 12.41 -5.82
N LYS A 94 5.91 12.56 -6.88
CA LYS A 94 6.27 12.29 -8.28
C LYS A 94 6.72 10.85 -8.51
N ASP A 95 6.21 9.92 -7.72
CA ASP A 95 6.46 8.48 -7.88
C ASP A 95 5.40 7.87 -8.81
N VAL A 96 5.69 7.90 -10.10
CA VAL A 96 4.79 7.42 -11.16
C VAL A 96 4.50 5.92 -11.02
N SER A 97 5.49 5.14 -10.57
CA SER A 97 5.34 3.68 -10.43
C SER A 97 4.33 3.36 -9.32
N SER A 98 4.51 3.94 -8.14
CA SER A 98 3.58 3.76 -7.01
C SER A 98 2.18 4.30 -7.32
N GLN A 99 2.08 5.41 -8.06
CA GLN A 99 0.80 5.98 -8.47
C GLN A 99 0.07 5.05 -9.45
N PHE A 100 0.79 4.48 -10.43
CA PHE A 100 0.24 3.54 -11.39
C PHE A 100 -0.23 2.23 -10.72
N GLN A 101 0.56 1.71 -9.78
CA GLN A 101 0.16 0.56 -8.96
C GLN A 101 -1.10 0.86 -8.15
N GLY A 102 -1.17 2.03 -7.50
CA GLY A 102 -2.36 2.48 -6.78
C GLY A 102 -3.60 2.55 -7.67
N ALA A 103 -3.47 3.14 -8.87
CA ALA A 103 -4.57 3.23 -9.84
C ALA A 103 -5.00 1.83 -10.34
N MET A 104 -4.05 0.91 -10.54
CA MET A 104 -4.35 -0.47 -10.92
C MET A 104 -5.10 -1.22 -9.82
N LEU A 105 -4.69 -1.08 -8.56
CA LEU A 105 -5.33 -1.70 -7.40
C LEU A 105 -6.71 -1.10 -7.07
N LEU A 106 -6.94 0.18 -7.40
CA LEU A 106 -8.25 0.83 -7.26
C LEU A 106 -9.17 0.57 -8.46
N GLY A 107 -8.60 0.13 -9.59
CA GLY A 107 -9.33 -0.01 -10.85
C GLY A 107 -9.62 1.32 -11.54
N ASP A 108 -8.89 2.39 -11.21
CA ASP A 108 -9.04 3.71 -11.83
C ASP A 108 -8.34 3.73 -13.20
N VAL A 109 -9.12 3.57 -14.26
CA VAL A 109 -8.60 3.52 -15.64
C VAL A 109 -8.25 4.91 -16.15
N CYS A 110 -9.01 5.94 -15.75
CA CYS A 110 -8.77 7.31 -16.17
C CYS A 110 -7.37 7.76 -15.74
N GLU A 111 -7.03 7.53 -14.46
CA GLU A 111 -5.69 7.86 -13.95
C GLU A 111 -4.59 7.03 -14.61
N ARG A 112 -4.85 5.75 -14.94
CA ARG A 112 -3.88 4.93 -15.71
C ARG A 112 -3.60 5.52 -17.08
N ILE A 113 -4.63 5.92 -17.83
CA ILE A 113 -4.48 6.54 -19.16
C ILE A 113 -3.71 7.86 -19.03
N ARG A 114 -4.06 8.69 -18.05
CA ARG A 114 -3.40 9.97 -17.77
C ARG A 114 -1.92 9.77 -17.47
N LEU A 115 -1.56 8.79 -16.64
CA LEU A 115 -0.17 8.49 -16.30
C LEU A 115 0.64 8.00 -17.50
N LEU A 116 0.06 7.10 -18.31
CA LEU A 116 0.71 6.61 -19.53
C LEU A 116 0.94 7.74 -20.54
N LYS A 117 -0.03 8.66 -20.68
CA LYS A 117 0.10 9.87 -21.50
C LYS A 117 1.22 10.77 -20.99
N ASN A 118 1.27 11.03 -19.69
CA ASN A 118 2.31 11.86 -19.07
C ASN A 118 3.71 11.23 -19.18
N ALA A 119 3.80 9.91 -19.17
CA ALA A 119 5.04 9.16 -19.37
C ALA A 119 5.48 9.11 -20.85
N GLY A 120 4.72 9.69 -21.79
CA GLY A 120 5.00 9.66 -23.22
C GLY A 120 4.64 8.33 -23.91
N GLN A 121 4.02 7.39 -23.20
CA GLN A 121 3.65 6.07 -23.72
C GLN A 121 2.26 6.11 -24.37
N LEU A 122 2.13 6.87 -25.46
CA LEU A 122 0.86 7.12 -26.15
C LEU A 122 0.21 5.83 -26.68
N SER A 123 1.00 4.90 -27.22
CA SER A 123 0.47 3.64 -27.76
C SER A 123 -0.18 2.78 -26.67
N LEU A 124 0.42 2.76 -25.48
CA LEU A 124 -0.12 2.03 -24.33
C LEU A 124 -1.35 2.75 -23.76
N ALA A 125 -1.31 4.08 -23.66
CA ALA A 125 -2.46 4.88 -23.23
C ALA A 125 -3.68 4.63 -24.13
N TYR A 126 -3.48 4.64 -25.45
CA TYR A 126 -4.52 4.37 -26.45
C TYR A 126 -5.06 2.94 -26.35
N LEU A 127 -4.18 1.94 -26.19
CA LEU A 127 -4.59 0.55 -25.96
C LEU A 127 -5.43 0.40 -24.69
N THR A 128 -5.02 1.03 -23.59
CA THR A 128 -5.82 1.02 -22.36
C THR A 128 -7.18 1.68 -22.57
N ALA A 129 -7.26 2.81 -23.29
CA ALA A 129 -8.51 3.51 -23.55
C ALA A 129 -9.46 2.68 -24.42
N ILE A 130 -8.99 2.13 -25.55
CA ILE A 130 -9.83 1.29 -26.41
C ILE A 130 -10.28 0.05 -25.68
N ASN A 131 -9.35 -0.67 -25.03
CA ASN A 131 -9.69 -1.90 -24.35
C ASN A 131 -10.76 -1.58 -23.31
N HIS A 132 -10.59 -0.56 -22.47
CA HIS A 132 -11.58 -0.21 -21.44
C HIS A 132 -12.84 0.53 -21.95
N ASN A 133 -13.07 0.60 -23.28
CA ASN A 133 -14.21 1.28 -23.92
C ASN A 133 -14.33 2.78 -23.58
N GLN A 134 -13.22 3.46 -23.29
CA GLN A 134 -13.16 4.91 -23.08
C GLN A 134 -12.81 5.61 -24.40
N LEU A 135 -13.84 5.82 -25.23
CA LEU A 135 -13.68 6.42 -26.56
C LEU A 135 -13.28 7.91 -26.48
N ASP A 136 -13.81 8.65 -25.49
CA ASP A 136 -13.54 10.08 -25.29
C ASP A 136 -12.04 10.39 -25.11
N GLU A 137 -11.31 9.51 -24.42
CA GLU A 137 -9.86 9.63 -24.24
C GLU A 137 -9.07 8.99 -25.40
N ALA A 138 -9.67 8.03 -26.12
CA ALA A 138 -9.02 7.33 -27.22
C ALA A 138 -8.87 8.18 -28.49
N GLU A 139 -9.87 8.99 -28.83
CA GLU A 139 -9.83 9.89 -30.00
C GLU A 139 -8.65 10.88 -29.99
N PRO A 140 -8.42 11.67 -28.92
CA PRO A 140 -7.28 12.59 -28.88
C PRO A 140 -5.94 11.85 -28.85
N LEU A 141 -5.87 10.66 -28.24
CA LEU A 141 -4.66 9.83 -28.26
C LEU A 141 -4.36 9.27 -29.65
N LYS A 142 -5.38 8.92 -30.43
CA LYS A 142 -5.22 8.51 -31.82
C LYS A 142 -4.66 9.63 -32.68
N ALA A 143 -5.21 10.84 -32.56
CA ALA A 143 -4.69 12.01 -33.27
C ALA A 143 -3.23 12.32 -32.89
N ALA A 144 -2.88 12.17 -31.61
CA ALA A 144 -1.50 12.33 -31.14
C ALA A 144 -0.54 11.25 -31.69
N LEU A 145 -1.01 10.01 -31.84
CA LEU A 145 -0.24 8.92 -32.45
C LEU A 145 -0.01 9.13 -33.95
N GLU A 146 -1.04 9.58 -34.67
CA GLU A 146 -0.96 9.93 -36.10
C GLU A 146 0.01 11.09 -36.32
N ALA A 147 -0.05 12.14 -35.49
CA ALA A 147 0.89 13.26 -35.54
C ALA A 147 2.34 12.84 -35.23
N ALA A 148 2.52 11.82 -34.39
CA ALA A 148 3.83 11.27 -34.05
C ALA A 148 4.34 10.21 -35.04
N ASN A 149 3.61 9.89 -36.12
CA ASN A 149 3.89 8.80 -37.06
C ASN A 149 4.10 7.44 -36.38
N LEU A 150 3.41 7.17 -35.27
CA LEU A 150 3.48 5.90 -34.55
C LEU A 150 2.38 4.94 -35.04
N PRO A 151 2.65 3.62 -35.08
CA PRO A 151 1.65 2.65 -35.50
C PRO A 151 0.48 2.63 -34.51
N ILE A 152 -0.74 2.71 -35.05
CA ILE A 152 -1.98 2.62 -34.26
C ILE A 152 -2.21 1.15 -33.91
N PRO A 153 -2.09 0.74 -32.65
CA PRO A 153 -2.31 -0.64 -32.27
C PRO A 153 -3.79 -0.99 -32.36
N LYS A 154 -4.10 -2.20 -32.84
CA LYS A 154 -5.47 -2.69 -32.98
C LYS A 154 -6.00 -3.21 -31.65
N SER A 155 -7.29 -3.00 -31.39
CA SER A 155 -7.99 -3.59 -30.25
C SER A 155 -7.91 -5.12 -30.30
N ASN A 156 -7.68 -5.76 -29.15
CA ASN A 156 -7.77 -7.21 -29.06
C ASN A 156 -9.20 -7.61 -28.64
N PRO A 157 -10.00 -8.25 -29.51
CA PRO A 157 -11.38 -8.63 -29.20
C PRO A 157 -11.49 -9.67 -28.08
N ASP A 158 -10.43 -10.45 -27.83
CA ASP A 158 -10.39 -11.48 -26.78
C ASP A 158 -9.86 -10.93 -25.43
N GLY A 159 -9.61 -9.63 -25.34
CA GLY A 159 -9.08 -9.00 -24.13
C GLY A 159 -10.09 -8.96 -22.98
N CYS A 160 -9.83 -9.69 -21.89
CA CYS A 160 -10.61 -9.59 -20.66
C CYS A 160 -9.96 -8.62 -19.66
N PHE A 161 -10.75 -7.73 -19.06
CA PHE A 161 -10.25 -6.82 -18.03
C PHE A 161 -10.01 -7.57 -16.73
N LEU A 162 -8.78 -7.49 -16.24
CA LEU A 162 -8.49 -7.85 -14.86
C LEU A 162 -8.84 -6.65 -13.99
N ARG A 163 -9.90 -6.79 -13.20
CA ARG A 163 -10.18 -5.91 -12.07
C ARG A 163 -9.72 -6.60 -10.79
N PRO A 164 -9.04 -5.88 -9.87
CA PRO A 164 -8.75 -6.44 -8.57
C PRO A 164 -10.07 -6.80 -7.87
N PRO A 165 -10.13 -7.93 -7.13
CA PRO A 165 -11.33 -8.33 -6.44
C PRO A 165 -11.72 -7.26 -5.42
N LEU A 166 -13.00 -6.89 -5.39
CA LEU A 166 -13.50 -5.96 -4.39
C LEU A 166 -13.47 -6.63 -3.01
N PRO A 167 -12.94 -5.96 -1.99
CA PRO A 167 -12.89 -6.52 -0.64
C PRO A 167 -14.32 -6.72 -0.13
N LEU A 168 -14.63 -7.95 0.31
CA LEU A 168 -15.92 -8.31 0.91
C LEU A 168 -16.14 -7.57 2.24
N LEU A 169 -15.07 -7.44 3.03
CA LEU A 169 -15.06 -6.74 4.31
C LEU A 169 -14.06 -5.59 4.21
N ARG A 170 -14.55 -4.36 4.40
CA ARG A 170 -13.72 -3.15 4.36
C ARG A 170 -13.25 -2.80 5.76
N ALA A 171 -12.01 -2.31 5.86
CA ALA A 171 -11.45 -1.75 7.09
C ALA A 171 -11.59 -2.70 8.30
N GLN A 172 -11.11 -3.93 8.13
CA GLN A 172 -11.17 -4.94 9.19
C GLN A 172 -10.46 -4.45 10.47
N PRO A 173 -10.96 -4.78 11.67
CA PRO A 173 -10.24 -4.57 12.92
C PRO A 173 -8.98 -5.45 12.97
N ASN A 174 -8.17 -5.32 14.02
CA ASN A 174 -7.05 -6.24 14.24
C ASN A 174 -7.55 -7.70 14.24
N TRP A 175 -6.67 -8.61 13.84
CA TRP A 175 -7.01 -10.04 13.81
C TRP A 175 -7.49 -10.49 15.21
N PRO A 176 -8.59 -11.24 15.30
CA PRO A 176 -9.13 -11.66 16.59
C PRO A 176 -8.11 -12.54 17.32
N LEU A 177 -7.72 -12.10 18.51
CA LEU A 177 -6.88 -12.87 19.41
C LEU A 177 -7.75 -13.73 20.31
N LEU A 178 -7.32 -14.96 20.57
CA LEU A 178 -7.93 -15.78 21.60
C LEU A 178 -7.68 -15.10 22.96
N ALA A 179 -8.76 -14.85 23.70
CA ALA A 179 -8.65 -14.43 25.09
C ALA A 179 -8.15 -15.63 25.90
N VAL A 180 -6.82 -15.78 26.01
CA VAL A 180 -6.25 -16.71 26.97
C VAL A 180 -6.38 -16.03 28.33
N SER A 181 -7.39 -16.41 29.11
CA SER A 181 -7.40 -16.08 30.53
C SER A 181 -6.15 -16.70 31.15
N LYS A 182 -5.29 -15.88 31.75
CA LYS A 182 -4.26 -16.37 32.66
C LYS A 182 -4.91 -17.06 33.86
#